data_AF-A0A1F7MPS0-F1
#
_entry.id   AF-A0A1F7MPS0-F1
#
_cell.length_a   1.000
_cell.length_b   1.000
_cell.length_c   1.000
_cell.angle_alpha   90.00
_cell.angle_beta   90.00
_cell.angle_gamma   90.00
#
_symmetry.space_group_name_H-M   'P 1'
#
loop_
_entity.id
_entity.type
_entity.pdbx_description
1 polymer ?
#
loop_
_entity_poly.entity_id
_entity_poly.type
_entity_poly.pdbx_seq_one_letter_code
_entity_poly.pdbx_strand_id
1 'polypeptide(L)'
;MEFVLPVYSLAMLLIYYRPQVLVPAMDDALTHGKLWWGLWIIIGALGGLLALSGLFLAFSLLYSPVYLIGNASRILDPGAWVDRHEMRFYVGCFAIFCGLAALGFLYPPAALPIFILLAGFAQTLWRLLT
;
A
#
# COMPACT_ATOMS: atom_id res chain seq x y z
N MET A 1 -8.83 -9.14 -11.20
CA MET A 1 -7.87 -9.36 -10.08
C MET A 1 -7.31 -8.05 -9.55
N GLU A 2 -7.15 -7.00 -10.37
CA GLU A 2 -6.53 -5.72 -9.97
C GLU A 2 -7.28 -4.94 -8.87
N PHE A 3 -8.60 -5.12 -8.75
CA PHE A 3 -9.41 -4.42 -7.74
C PHE A 3 -9.59 -5.18 -6.43
N VAL A 4 -9.08 -6.42 -6.32
CA VAL A 4 -9.30 -7.26 -5.13
C VAL A 4 -8.59 -6.67 -3.90
N LEU A 5 -7.31 -6.30 -4.05
CA LEU A 5 -6.50 -5.69 -2.98
C LEU A 5 -7.01 -4.30 -2.57
N PRO A 6 -7.35 -3.37 -3.50
CA PRO A 6 -7.96 -2.09 -3.16
C PRO A 6 -9.28 -2.21 -2.41
N VAL A 7 -10.17 -3.10 -2.85
CA VAL A 7 -11.46 -3.31 -2.18
C VAL A 7 -11.23 -3.93 -0.79
N TYR A 8 -10.29 -4.85 -0.68
CA TYR A 8 -9.93 -5.47 0.60
C TYR A 8 -9.30 -4.48 1.59
N SER A 9 -8.40 -3.60 1.14
CA SER A 9 -7.79 -2.58 2.01
C SER A 9 -8.83 -1.56 2.49
N LEU A 10 -9.75 -1.13 1.61
CA LEU A 10 -10.87 -0.26 1.98
C LEU A 10 -11.79 -0.96 3.00
N ALA A 11 -12.15 -2.22 2.75
CA ALA A 11 -12.98 -2.99 3.67
C ALA A 11 -12.34 -3.12 5.06
N MET A 12 -11.04 -3.42 5.13
CA MET A 12 -10.29 -3.48 6.39
C MET A 12 -10.31 -2.14 7.15
N LEU A 13 -10.13 -1.02 6.45
CA LEU A 13 -10.19 0.30 7.07
C LEU A 13 -11.61 0.65 7.55
N LEU A 14 -12.64 0.33 6.77
CA LEU A 14 -14.02 0.53 7.17
C LEU A 14 -14.35 -0.28 8.43
N ILE A 15 -13.94 -1.54 8.47
CA ILE A 15 -14.09 -2.43 9.63
C ILE A 15 -13.36 -1.85 10.86
N TYR A 16 -12.13 -1.38 10.68
CA TYR A 16 -11.32 -0.82 11.75
C TYR A 16 -11.92 0.46 12.34
N TYR A 17 -12.36 1.42 11.51
CA TYR A 17 -12.91 2.70 11.97
C TYR A 17 -14.39 2.63 12.34
N ARG A 18 -15.14 1.69 11.78
CA ARG A 18 -16.58 1.50 12.00
C ARG A 18 -16.87 0.03 12.28
N PRO A 19 -16.42 -0.51 13.42
CA PRO A 19 -16.68 -1.90 13.78
C PRO A 19 -18.18 -2.21 13.93
N GLN A 20 -19.01 -1.19 14.12
CA GLN A 20 -20.47 -1.28 14.17
C GLN A 20 -21.10 -1.69 12.81
N VAL A 21 -20.37 -1.54 11.70
CA VAL A 21 -20.82 -2.01 10.37
C VAL A 21 -20.77 -3.54 10.27
N LEU A 22 -19.97 -4.19 11.13
CA LEU A 22 -19.83 -5.63 11.24
C LEU A 22 -20.83 -6.26 12.22
N VAL A 23 -22.01 -5.68 12.41
CA VAL A 23 -23.08 -6.37 13.17
C VAL A 23 -24.00 -7.12 12.20
N PRO A 24 -23.71 -8.38 11.85
CA PRO A 24 -24.74 -9.39 11.82
C PRO A 24 -24.90 -9.94 13.24
N ALA A 25 -26.13 -9.99 13.74
CA ALA A 25 -26.49 -10.94 14.77
C ALA A 25 -26.07 -12.34 14.28
N MET A 26 -24.90 -12.80 14.71
CA MET A 26 -24.43 -14.14 14.38
C MET A 26 -25.11 -15.09 15.36
N ASP A 27 -26.14 -15.79 14.88
CA ASP A 27 -26.64 -16.98 15.54
C ASP A 27 -25.48 -17.95 15.75
N ASP A 28 -25.35 -18.48 16.97
CA ASP A 28 -24.32 -19.41 17.43
C ASP A 28 -24.18 -20.68 16.56
N ALA A 29 -25.12 -20.92 15.64
CA ALA A 29 -25.12 -22.07 14.73
C ALA A 29 -24.08 -21.97 13.58
N LEU A 30 -23.66 -20.77 13.17
CA LEU A 30 -22.73 -20.57 12.04
C LEU A 30 -21.26 -20.52 12.43
N THR A 31 -20.94 -20.35 13.71
CA THR A 31 -19.56 -20.21 14.23
C THR A 31 -18.75 -21.51 14.21
N HIS A 32 -19.39 -22.66 13.98
CA HIS A 32 -18.76 -24.00 14.06
C HIS A 32 -18.62 -24.73 12.71
N GLY A 33 -18.98 -24.10 11.59
CA GLY A 33 -18.93 -24.72 10.26
C GLY A 33 -17.55 -24.66 9.58
N LYS A 34 -17.19 -25.69 8.79
CA LYS A 34 -15.98 -25.70 7.94
C LYS A 34 -15.85 -24.45 7.03
N LEU A 35 -16.98 -23.84 6.68
CA LEU A 35 -17.06 -22.60 5.90
C LEU A 35 -16.47 -21.39 6.63
N TRP A 36 -16.57 -21.34 7.97
CA TRP A 36 -16.02 -20.27 8.79
C TRP A 36 -14.48 -20.24 8.73
N TRP A 37 -13.84 -21.41 8.87
CA TRP A 37 -12.40 -21.54 8.73
C TRP A 37 -11.92 -21.20 7.31
N GLY A 38 -12.69 -21.59 6.29
CA GLY A 38 -12.40 -21.20 4.90
C GLY A 38 -12.37 -19.67 4.71
N LEU A 39 -13.33 -18.94 5.28
CA LEU A 39 -13.38 -17.48 5.25
C LEU A 39 -12.16 -16.86 5.96
N TRP A 40 -11.79 -17.36 7.15
CA TRP A 40 -10.60 -16.88 7.85
C TRP A 40 -9.30 -17.13 7.10
N ILE A 41 -9.18 -18.27 6.41
CA ILE A 41 -8.03 -18.56 5.56
C ILE A 41 -7.95 -17.55 4.40
N ILE A 42 -9.09 -17.23 3.77
CA ILE A 42 -9.13 -16.25 2.67
C ILE A 42 -8.76 -14.85 3.18
N ILE A 43 -9.34 -14.42 4.31
CA ILE A 43 -9.01 -13.12 4.93
C ILE A 43 -7.53 -13.08 5.31
N GLY A 44 -7.01 -14.15 5.92
CA GLY A 44 -5.59 -14.27 6.26
C GLY A 44 -4.68 -14.19 5.04
N ALA A 45 -5.03 -14.89 3.96
CA ALA A 45 -4.27 -14.88 2.70
C ALA A 45 -4.26 -13.49 2.05
N LEU A 46 -5.42 -12.82 1.99
CA LEU A 46 -5.53 -11.45 1.47
C LEU A 46 -4.79 -10.44 2.37
N GLY A 47 -4.85 -10.62 3.68
CA GLY A 47 -4.06 -9.86 4.66
C GLY A 47 -2.57 -10.01 4.44
N GLY A 48 -2.08 -11.24 4.25
CA GLY A 48 -0.68 -11.51 3.91
C GLY A 48 -0.27 -10.89 2.58
N LEU A 49 -1.11 -10.99 1.55
CA LEU A 49 -0.87 -10.35 0.24
C LEU A 49 -0.78 -8.82 0.37
N LEU A 50 -1.66 -8.21 1.15
CA LEU A 50 -1.65 -6.77 1.43
C LEU A 50 -0.39 -6.37 2.23
N ALA A 51 0.02 -7.18 3.20
CA ALA A 51 1.24 -6.93 3.97
C ALA A 51 2.50 -7.01 3.10
N LEU A 52 2.60 -8.00 2.21
CA LEU A 52 3.68 -8.10 1.23
C LEU A 52 3.69 -6.90 0.28
N SER A 53 2.52 -6.51 -0.23
CA SER A 53 2.37 -5.32 -1.06
C SER A 53 2.83 -4.04 -0.33
N GLY A 54 2.42 -3.88 0.93
CA GLY A 54 2.86 -2.79 1.79
C GLY A 54 4.36 -2.80 2.03
N LEU A 55 4.97 -3.97 2.23
CA LEU A 55 6.42 -4.09 2.42
C LEU A 55 7.20 -3.66 1.17
N PHE A 56 6.76 -4.09 -0.03
CA PHE A 56 7.37 -3.63 -1.28
C PHE A 56 7.22 -2.13 -1.47
N LEU A 57 6.03 -1.58 -1.20
CA LEU A 57 5.81 -0.13 -1.26
C LEU A 57 6.72 0.61 -0.29
N ALA A 58 6.78 0.19 0.98
CA ALA A 58 7.64 0.78 1.99
C ALA A 58 9.12 0.74 1.58
N PHE A 59 9.57 -0.39 1.04
CA PHE A 59 10.93 -0.53 0.51
C PHE A 59 11.19 0.46 -0.62
N SER A 60 10.31 0.55 -1.62
CA SER A 60 10.45 1.50 -2.73
C SER A 60 10.46 2.97 -2.26
N LEU A 61 9.60 3.33 -1.30
CA LEU A 61 9.55 4.67 -0.73
C LEU A 61 10.85 5.02 0.01
N LEU A 62 11.34 4.14 0.88
CA LEU A 62 12.56 4.35 1.66
C LEU A 62 13.83 4.32 0.79
N TYR A 63 13.82 3.52 -0.27
CA TYR A 63 14.94 3.43 -1.21
C TYR A 63 15.00 4.63 -2.17
N SER A 64 13.87 5.27 -2.46
CA SER A 64 13.80 6.41 -3.39
C SER A 64 14.78 7.56 -3.11
N PRO A 65 14.96 8.08 -1.87
CA PRO A 65 15.94 9.14 -1.63
C PRO A 65 17.38 8.65 -1.88
N VAL A 66 17.69 7.42 -1.48
CA VAL A 66 19.04 6.83 -1.65
C VAL A 66 19.36 6.70 -3.13
N TYR A 67 18.41 6.23 -3.93
CA TYR A 67 18.54 6.11 -5.38
C TYR A 67 18.75 7.47 -6.05
N LEU A 68 17.93 8.47 -5.70
CA LEU A 68 18.00 9.81 -6.29
C LEU A 68 19.32 10.52 -5.95
N ILE A 69 19.80 10.39 -4.71
CA ILE A 69 21.11 10.95 -4.31
C ILE A 69 22.25 10.24 -5.04
N GLY A 70 22.21 8.90 -5.10
CA GLY A 70 23.24 8.10 -5.78
C GLY A 70 23.34 8.38 -7.29
N ASN A 71 22.22 8.75 -7.92
CA ASN A 71 22.17 9.09 -9.34
C ASN A 71 22.15 10.60 -9.61
N ALA A 72 22.23 11.47 -8.60
CA ALA A 72 22.14 12.92 -8.77
C ALA A 72 23.16 13.48 -9.76
N SER A 73 24.40 12.97 -9.73
CA SER A 73 25.46 13.39 -10.65
C SER A 73 25.16 12.99 -12.10
N ARG A 74 24.60 11.80 -12.32
CA ARG A 74 24.19 11.31 -13.65
C ARG A 74 22.95 12.04 -14.17
N ILE A 75 22.04 12.43 -13.28
CA ILE A 75 20.84 13.20 -13.64
C ILE A 75 21.21 14.62 -14.12
N LEU A 76 22.25 15.21 -13.52
CA LEU A 76 22.73 16.55 -13.86
C LEU A 76 23.69 16.57 -15.05
N ASP A 77 24.20 15.41 -15.47
CA ASP A 77 25.11 15.28 -16.61
C ASP A 77 24.32 15.07 -17.92
N PRO A 78 24.34 16.02 -18.88
CA PRO A 78 23.62 15.91 -20.14
C PRO A 78 24.06 14.72 -21.02
N GLY A 79 25.25 14.16 -20.77
CA GLY A 79 25.81 13.04 -21.52
C GLY A 79 25.54 11.66 -20.94
N ALA A 80 24.96 11.57 -19.73
CA ALA A 80 24.72 10.30 -19.07
C ALA A 80 23.41 9.65 -19.56
N TRP A 81 23.50 8.37 -19.94
CA TRP A 81 22.31 7.58 -20.23
C TRP A 81 21.61 7.21 -18.92
N VAL A 82 20.44 7.80 -18.69
CA VAL A 82 19.57 7.52 -17.54
C VAL A 82 18.25 6.98 -18.06
N ASP A 83 17.82 5.84 -17.54
CA ASP A 83 16.51 5.30 -17.86
C ASP A 83 15.42 6.23 -17.30
N ARG A 84 14.69 6.89 -18.20
CA ARG A 84 13.65 7.86 -17.85
C ARG A 84 12.50 7.20 -17.08
N HIS A 85 12.26 5.93 -17.32
CA HIS A 85 11.17 5.17 -16.69
C HIS A 85 11.47 4.90 -15.23
N GLU A 86 12.65 4.38 -14.95
CA GLU A 86 13.15 4.13 -13.60
C GLU A 86 13.26 5.43 -12.79
N MET A 87 13.74 6.50 -13.42
CA MET A 87 13.83 7.81 -12.78
C MET A 87 12.44 8.38 -12.42
N ARG A 88 11.46 8.30 -13.33
CA ARG A 88 10.07 8.73 -13.04
C ARG A 88 9.46 7.93 -11.90
N PHE A 89 9.72 6.63 -11.85
CA PHE A 89 9.27 5.77 -10.77
C PHE A 89 9.80 6.23 -9.41
N TYR A 90 11.12 6.39 -9.28
CA TYR A 90 11.72 6.79 -8.00
C TYR A 90 11.40 8.22 -7.59
N VAL A 91 11.26 9.16 -8.54
CA VAL A 91 10.76 10.51 -8.24
C VAL A 91 9.32 10.46 -7.73
N GLY A 92 8.46 9.65 -8.34
CA GLY A 92 7.09 9.44 -7.87
C GLY A 92 7.03 8.83 -6.46
N CYS A 93 7.83 7.80 -6.21
CA CYS A 93 7.98 7.21 -4.87
C CYS A 93 8.48 8.26 -3.85
N PHE A 94 9.45 9.09 -4.22
CA PHE A 94 9.97 10.13 -3.34
C PHE A 94 8.90 11.19 -3.01
N ALA A 95 8.11 11.62 -4.00
CA ALA A 95 7.00 12.55 -3.78
C ALA A 95 5.95 11.96 -2.82
N ILE A 96 5.58 10.68 -3.00
CA ILE A 96 4.65 9.97 -2.11
C ILE A 96 5.25 9.83 -0.70
N PHE A 97 6.54 9.52 -0.59
CA PHE A 97 7.25 9.42 0.69
C PHE A 97 7.22 10.75 1.44
N CYS A 98 7.55 11.85 0.76
CA CYS A 98 7.46 13.19 1.35
C CYS A 98 6.03 13.54 1.77
N GLY A 99 5.03 13.20 0.94
CA GLY A 99 3.61 13.41 1.27
C GLY A 99 3.18 12.62 2.51
N LEU A 100 3.57 11.35 2.61
CA LEU A 100 3.30 10.50 3.78
C LEU A 100 4.04 10.99 5.03
N ALA A 101 5.29 11.44 4.90
CA ALA A 101 6.06 11.99 6.02
C ALA A 101 5.45 13.31 6.53
N ALA A 102 5.09 14.22 5.63
CA ALA A 102 4.40 15.46 5.98
C ALA A 102 3.04 15.18 6.64
N LEU A 103 2.28 14.23 6.10
CA LEU A 103 1.02 13.81 6.69
C LEU A 103 1.23 13.16 8.07
N GLY A 104 2.26 12.34 8.24
CA GLY A 104 2.62 11.75 9.53
C GLY A 104 3.00 12.80 10.57
N PHE A 105 3.62 13.91 10.14
CA PHE A 105 3.97 15.02 11.01
C PHE A 105 2.75 15.90 11.36
N LEU A 106 1.91 16.23 10.38
CA LEU A 106 0.76 17.13 10.56
C LEU A 106 -0.49 16.43 11.12
N TYR A 107 -0.77 15.22 10.67
CA TYR A 107 -1.96 14.43 11.01
C TYR A 107 -1.60 12.93 11.16
N PRO A 108 -0.91 12.55 12.26
CA PRO A 108 -0.47 11.18 12.51
C PRO A 108 -1.54 10.09 12.30
N PRO A 109 -2.81 10.24 12.75
CA PRO A 109 -3.79 9.16 12.60
C PRO A 109 -4.23 8.90 11.16
N ALA A 110 -3.95 9.83 10.22
CA ALA A 110 -4.30 9.68 8.81
C ALA A 110 -3.18 9.03 7.97
N ALA A 111 -1.93 9.02 8.46
CA ALA A 111 -0.79 8.51 7.70
C ALA A 111 -0.87 7.01 7.45
N LEU A 112 -1.18 6.24 8.49
CA LEU A 112 -1.29 4.78 8.42
C LEU A 112 -2.43 4.28 7.51
N PRO A 113 -3.68 4.79 7.60
CA PRO A 113 -4.74 4.37 6.68
C PRO A 113 -4.46 4.76 5.23
N ILE A 114 -3.85 5.92 4.98
CA ILE A 114 -3.46 6.33 3.63
C ILE A 114 -2.37 5.40 3.10
N PHE A 115 -1.40 5.02 3.91
CA PHE A 115 -0.41 4.01 3.54
C PHE A 115 -1.04 2.65 3.20
N ILE A 116 -2.00 2.17 4.00
CA ILE A 116 -2.73 0.92 3.75
C ILE A 116 -3.51 0.98 2.42
N LEU A 117 -4.14 2.11 2.11
CA LEU A 117 -4.79 2.31 0.82
C LEU A 117 -3.77 2.26 -0.31
N LEU A 118 -2.67 3.00 -0.20
CA LEU A 118 -1.60 2.99 -1.21
C LEU A 118 -1.04 1.58 -1.42
N ALA A 119 -0.88 0.79 -0.36
CA ALA A 119 -0.48 -0.61 -0.43
C ALA A 119 -1.50 -1.48 -1.17
N GLY A 120 -2.81 -1.24 -0.97
CA GLY A 120 -3.85 -1.91 -1.75
C GLY A 120 -3.83 -1.52 -3.23
N PHE A 121 -3.50 -0.26 -3.53
CA PHE A 121 -3.39 0.27 -4.89
C PHE A 121 -1.97 0.17 -5.50
N ALA A 122 -1.04 -0.54 -4.87
CA ALA A 122 0.38 -0.54 -5.28
C ALA A 122 0.57 -0.93 -6.75
N GLN A 123 -0.18 -1.92 -7.24
CA GLN A 123 -0.06 -2.40 -8.63
C GLN A 123 -0.53 -1.37 -9.66
N THR A 124 -1.60 -0.63 -9.36
CA THR A 124 -2.04 0.54 -10.15
C THR A 124 -1.06 1.70 -10.05
N LEU A 125 -0.49 1.93 -8.88
CA LEU A 125 0.48 3.00 -8.62
C LEU A 125 1.77 2.76 -9.41
N TRP A 126 2.27 1.53 -9.43
CA TRP A 126 3.42 1.15 -10.24
C TRP A 126 3.16 1.42 -11.71
N ARG A 127 2.03 0.96 -12.27
CA ARG A 127 1.68 1.23 -13.67
C ARG A 127 1.59 2.71 -14.05
N LEU A 128 1.22 3.56 -13.11
CA LEU A 128 1.10 5.00 -13.36
C LEU A 128 2.47 5.71 -13.32
N LEU A 129 3.39 5.17 -12.53
CA LEU A 129 4.73 5.71 -12.33
C LEU A 129 5.77 5.18 -13.33
N THR A 130 5.49 4.04 -13.94
CA THR A 130 6.23 3.38 -15.02
C THR A 130 5.78 3.93 -16.39
#